data_AF-A0A3S2BPL6-F1
#
_entry.id   AF-A0A3S2BPL6-F1
#
_cell.length_a   1.000
_cell.length_b   1.000
_cell.length_c   1.000
_cell.angle_alpha   90.00
_cell.angle_beta   90.00
_cell.angle_gamma   90.00
#
_symmetry.space_group_name_H-M   'P 1'
#
loop_
_entity.id
_entity.type
_entity.pdbx_description
1 polymer ?
#
loop_
_entity_poly.entity_id
_entity_poly.type
_entity_poly.pdbx_seq_one_letter_code
_entity_poly.pdbx_strand_id
1 'polypeptide(L)'
;MNDAQASAEAATYNERNRLIFCLLAALAMAGALGAQAGATLQDPDSWWQVKVGLDFLTNRTFPTVDPYSYTFAGQPWIAKEWLGQVLLALAYRAGGWNGVVTAIIASISLTVFLMGWFLSAWLKPILAITLAFAAVFLINPIFTARPHVFTFPIIVIWTAVLFGAAREERAPPWWLLVLVVLWANLHATFTLSFVIAAFAGLDLLARSGLSKPALLAKWIAFGLLCPLVSLIHPYGVQAILATLAVAYGNEAVSLIMEWKPFNPPDSPVQEAAMLLALFGLPVSRLRIGWAKALFVVFTLHVYLAHVRFMYLFFLLIPLVMAAEVAQQY
;
A
#
# COMPACT_ATOMS: atom_id res chain seq x y z
N MET A 1 -41.76 -20.29 -0.27
CA MET A 1 -40.52 -19.54 0.03
C MET A 1 -40.44 -18.44 -1.01
N ASN A 2 -40.44 -17.16 -0.62
CA ASN A 2 -40.56 -16.05 -1.57
C ASN A 2 -39.20 -15.77 -2.23
N ASP A 3 -39.14 -15.47 -3.53
CA ASP A 3 -37.88 -15.33 -4.30
C ASP A 3 -36.91 -14.30 -3.70
N ALA A 4 -37.43 -13.25 -3.07
CA ALA A 4 -36.63 -12.25 -2.35
C ALA A 4 -35.87 -12.83 -1.15
N GLN A 5 -36.46 -13.81 -0.46
CA GLN A 5 -35.84 -14.48 0.68
C GLN A 5 -34.72 -15.43 0.21
N ALA A 6 -34.95 -16.18 -0.88
CA ALA A 6 -33.93 -17.04 -1.49
C ALA A 6 -32.75 -16.22 -2.06
N SER A 7 -33.00 -15.05 -2.64
CA SER A 7 -31.97 -14.13 -3.13
C SER A 7 -31.11 -13.55 -1.99
N ALA A 8 -31.74 -13.13 -0.89
CA ALA A 8 -31.04 -12.63 0.29
C ALA A 8 -30.18 -13.71 0.98
N GLU A 9 -30.71 -14.93 1.08
CA GLU A 9 -29.97 -16.09 1.62
C GLU A 9 -28.77 -16.45 0.74
N ALA A 10 -28.92 -16.45 -0.59
CA ALA A 10 -27.83 -16.70 -1.52
C ALA A 10 -26.74 -15.62 -1.47
N ALA A 11 -27.13 -14.34 -1.35
CA ALA A 11 -26.18 -13.23 -1.20
C ALA A 11 -25.36 -13.37 0.09
N THR A 12 -26.03 -13.66 1.21
CA THR A 12 -25.40 -13.87 2.52
C THR A 12 -24.45 -15.08 2.50
N TYR A 13 -24.85 -16.17 1.84
CA TYR A 13 -24.00 -17.35 1.66
C TYR A 13 -22.72 -17.03 0.88
N ASN A 14 -22.83 -16.25 -0.19
CA ASN A 14 -21.68 -15.83 -1.00
C ASN A 14 -20.72 -14.93 -0.23
N GLU A 15 -21.23 -13.98 0.56
CA GLU A 15 -20.41 -13.12 1.42
C GLU A 15 -19.66 -13.92 2.49
N ARG A 16 -20.35 -14.86 3.15
CA ARG A 16 -19.72 -15.75 4.13
C ARG A 16 -18.59 -16.57 3.52
N ASN A 17 -18.80 -17.14 2.33
CA ASN A 17 -17.76 -17.91 1.66
C ASN A 17 -16.56 -17.03 1.30
N ARG A 18 -16.78 -15.83 0.75
CA ARG A 18 -15.72 -14.86 0.46
C ARG A 18 -14.91 -14.55 1.72
N LEU A 19 -15.59 -14.28 2.83
CA LEU A 19 -14.96 -14.01 4.11
C LEU A 19 -14.06 -15.19 4.55
N ILE A 20 -14.59 -16.42 4.52
CA ILE A 20 -13.83 -17.62 4.91
C ILE A 20 -12.58 -17.77 4.04
N PHE A 21 -12.70 -17.68 2.72
CA PHE A 21 -11.54 -17.78 1.82
C PHE A 21 -10.49 -16.70 2.09
N CYS A 22 -10.90 -15.45 2.33
CA CYS A 22 -9.98 -14.36 2.65
C CYS A 22 -9.27 -14.58 3.99
N LEU A 23 -9.99 -15.06 5.01
CA LEU A 23 -9.40 -15.41 6.31
C LEU A 23 -8.41 -16.56 6.18
N LEU A 24 -8.75 -17.62 5.44
CA LEU A 24 -7.85 -18.75 5.21
C LEU A 24 -6.57 -18.30 4.48
N ALA A 25 -6.67 -17.45 3.48
CA ALA A 25 -5.50 -16.90 2.78
C ALA A 25 -4.61 -16.05 3.71
N ALA A 26 -5.22 -15.21 4.56
CA ALA A 26 -4.50 -14.41 5.55
C ALA A 26 -3.80 -15.26 6.61
N LEU A 27 -4.45 -16.33 7.08
CA LEU A 27 -3.87 -17.30 8.01
C LEU A 27 -2.75 -18.12 7.37
N ALA A 28 -2.90 -18.53 6.10
CA ALA A 28 -1.85 -19.21 5.36
C ALA A 28 -0.61 -18.30 5.21
N MET A 29 -0.80 -17.01 4.89
CA MET A 29 0.29 -16.04 4.86
C MET A 29 0.93 -15.87 6.24
N ALA A 30 0.13 -15.78 7.31
CA ALA A 30 0.65 -15.67 8.67
C ALA A 30 1.52 -16.88 9.04
N GLY A 31 1.09 -18.09 8.71
CA GLY A 31 1.86 -19.31 8.92
C GLY A 31 3.17 -19.34 8.13
N ALA A 32 3.12 -18.96 6.84
CA ALA A 32 4.29 -18.90 5.97
C ALA A 32 5.34 -17.88 6.44
N LEU A 33 4.90 -16.72 6.93
CA LEU A 33 5.78 -15.70 7.49
C LEU A 33 6.27 -16.06 8.89
N GLY A 34 5.45 -16.72 9.70
CA GLY A 34 5.84 -17.22 11.02
C GLY A 34 7.01 -18.20 10.94
N ALA A 35 7.02 -19.08 9.93
CA ALA A 35 8.13 -19.99 9.66
C ALA A 35 9.44 -19.26 9.25
N GLN A 36 9.33 -18.01 8.79
CA GLN A 36 10.45 -17.16 8.32
C GLN A 36 10.61 -15.90 9.17
N ALA A 37 10.12 -15.91 10.41
CA ALA A 37 10.09 -14.75 11.30
C ALA A 37 11.45 -14.04 11.41
N GLY A 38 12.55 -14.79 11.49
CA GLY A 38 13.90 -14.24 11.61
C GLY A 38 14.34 -13.38 10.40
N ALA A 39 13.80 -13.64 9.21
CA ALA A 39 14.12 -12.87 8.00
C ALA A 39 13.61 -11.42 8.10
N THR A 40 12.47 -11.21 8.77
CA THR A 40 11.88 -9.87 8.94
C THR A 40 12.74 -8.94 9.80
N LEU A 41 13.68 -9.50 10.56
CA LEU A 41 14.60 -8.77 11.44
C LEU A 41 16.00 -8.56 10.83
N GLN A 42 16.25 -8.99 9.59
CA GLN A 42 17.55 -8.87 8.91
C GLN A 42 17.78 -7.48 8.29
N ASP A 43 17.15 -6.45 8.84
CA ASP A 43 17.27 -5.08 8.36
C ASP A 43 18.03 -4.22 9.38
N PRO A 44 19.07 -3.47 8.94
CA PRO A 44 19.90 -2.69 9.85
C PRO A 44 19.12 -1.58 10.57
N ASP A 45 17.98 -1.16 10.03
CA ASP A 45 17.17 -0.09 10.60
C ASP A 45 16.23 -0.55 11.72
N SER A 46 16.01 -1.86 11.87
CA SER A 46 14.99 -2.41 12.79
C SER A 46 15.14 -1.89 14.23
N TRP A 47 16.39 -1.81 14.73
CA TRP A 47 16.68 -1.36 16.09
C TRP A 47 16.33 0.10 16.33
N TRP A 48 16.75 1.01 15.45
CA TRP A 48 16.49 2.43 15.70
C TRP A 48 15.02 2.78 15.50
N GLN A 49 14.29 2.08 14.62
CA GLN A 49 12.84 2.25 14.48
C GLN A 49 12.09 1.97 15.79
N VAL A 50 12.44 0.86 16.47
CA VAL A 50 11.89 0.55 17.81
C VAL A 50 12.35 1.56 18.86
N LYS A 51 13.65 1.90 18.85
CA LYS A 51 14.24 2.84 19.83
C LYS A 51 13.61 4.22 19.77
N VAL A 52 13.42 4.77 18.57
CA VAL A 52 12.74 6.07 18.37
C VAL A 52 11.33 6.01 18.96
N GLY A 53 10.58 4.95 18.70
CA GLY A 53 9.24 4.76 19.28
C GLY A 53 9.24 4.65 20.81
N LEU A 54 10.24 3.97 21.40
CA LEU A 54 10.40 3.89 22.85
C LEU A 54 10.71 5.27 23.47
N ASP A 55 11.51 6.09 22.78
CA ASP A 55 11.82 7.45 23.20
C ASP A 55 10.59 8.36 23.09
N PHE A 56 9.77 8.21 22.06
CA PHE A 56 8.47 8.88 21.96
C PHE A 56 7.56 8.56 23.15
N LEU A 57 7.42 7.26 23.47
CA LEU A 57 6.57 6.82 24.59
C LEU A 57 7.08 7.33 25.94
N THR A 58 8.39 7.54 26.08
CA THR A 58 9.04 7.97 27.33
C THR A 58 9.01 9.49 27.47
N ASN A 59 9.45 10.20 26.45
CA ASN A 59 9.68 11.64 26.50
C ASN A 59 8.43 12.44 26.12
N ARG A 60 7.53 11.86 25.31
CA ARG A 60 6.33 12.50 24.76
C ARG A 60 6.64 13.78 23.97
N THR A 61 7.79 13.79 23.29
CA THR A 61 8.29 14.92 22.50
C THR A 61 8.55 14.50 21.05
N PHE A 62 8.31 15.41 20.11
CA PHE A 62 8.66 15.24 18.71
C PHE A 62 10.09 15.76 18.45
N PRO A 63 11.09 14.89 18.19
CA PRO A 63 12.46 15.32 17.97
C PRO A 63 12.61 16.14 16.68
N THR A 64 13.41 17.20 16.75
CA THR A 64 13.75 18.08 15.61
C THR A 64 15.24 18.03 15.25
N VAL A 65 16.02 17.23 15.98
CA VAL A 65 17.44 16.99 15.76
C VAL A 65 17.75 15.50 15.90
N ASP A 66 18.86 15.05 15.30
CA ASP A 66 19.32 13.66 15.34
C ASP A 66 20.06 13.35 16.66
N PRO A 67 19.55 12.45 17.51
CA PRO A 67 20.23 12.05 18.75
C PRO A 67 21.04 10.76 18.61
N TYR A 68 20.99 10.07 17.46
CA TYR A 68 21.51 8.70 17.29
C TYR A 68 22.77 8.62 16.45
N SER A 69 22.94 9.51 15.46
CA SER A 69 24.11 9.46 14.57
C SER A 69 25.41 9.83 15.27
N TYR A 70 26.47 9.04 15.06
CA TYR A 70 27.79 9.33 15.64
C TYR A 70 28.40 10.63 15.09
N THR A 71 28.33 10.86 13.77
CA THR A 71 28.93 12.05 13.12
C THR A 71 27.96 13.20 12.88
N PHE A 72 26.65 12.96 12.96
CA PHE A 72 25.59 13.95 12.68
C PHE A 72 24.72 14.27 13.93
N ALA A 73 25.17 13.90 15.13
CA ALA A 73 24.47 14.25 16.36
C ALA A 73 24.16 15.76 16.44
N GLY A 74 22.91 16.09 16.77
CA GLY A 74 22.42 17.47 16.87
C GLY A 74 22.05 18.14 15.54
N GLN A 75 22.27 17.48 14.40
CA GLN A 75 21.87 18.02 13.09
C GLN A 75 20.34 17.94 12.89
N PRO A 76 19.74 18.81 12.05
CA PRO A 76 18.29 18.81 11.81
C PRO A 76 17.79 17.45 11.30
N TRP A 77 16.85 16.86 12.02
CA TRP A 77 16.24 15.59 11.67
C TRP A 77 14.84 15.50 12.27
N ILE A 78 13.90 14.90 11.54
CA ILE A 78 12.54 14.68 12.02
C ILE A 78 12.18 13.21 11.96
N ALA A 79 11.47 12.73 12.97
CA ALA A 79 10.90 11.38 12.98
C ALA A 79 9.61 11.31 12.15
N LYS A 80 9.74 11.40 10.82
CA LYS A 80 8.61 11.44 9.86
C LYS A 80 7.67 10.22 9.90
N GLU A 81 8.01 9.16 10.65
CA GLU A 81 7.29 7.87 10.73
C GLU A 81 6.88 7.56 12.18
N TRP A 82 6.73 8.60 13.00
CA TRP A 82 6.62 8.49 14.45
C TRP A 82 5.52 7.52 14.91
N LEU A 83 4.35 7.49 14.27
CA LEU A 83 3.26 6.62 14.71
C LEU A 83 3.61 5.17 14.43
N GLY A 84 4.21 4.88 13.27
CA GLY A 84 4.69 3.54 12.95
C GLY A 84 5.77 3.09 13.92
N GLN A 85 6.69 3.97 14.28
CA GLN A 85 7.72 3.71 15.30
C GLN A 85 7.10 3.44 16.68
N VAL A 86 6.08 4.21 17.09
CA VAL A 86 5.32 3.97 18.32
C VAL A 86 4.62 2.60 18.28
N LEU A 87 4.02 2.21 17.16
CA LEU A 87 3.41 0.87 17.02
C LEU A 87 4.45 -0.25 17.19
N LEU A 88 5.63 -0.11 16.58
CA LEU A 88 6.74 -1.06 16.77
C LEU A 88 7.22 -1.10 18.21
N ALA A 89 7.33 0.05 18.88
CA ALA A 89 7.72 0.13 20.28
C ALA A 89 6.70 -0.48 21.24
N LEU A 90 5.40 -0.30 20.98
CA LEU A 90 4.34 -0.95 21.76
C LEU A 90 4.36 -2.47 21.56
N ALA A 91 4.56 -2.94 20.32
CA ALA A 91 4.72 -4.35 20.02
C ALA A 91 5.96 -4.93 20.73
N TYR A 92 7.07 -4.18 20.75
CA TYR A 92 8.28 -4.54 21.48
C TYR A 92 8.06 -4.62 23.00
N ARG A 93 7.32 -3.67 23.59
CA ARG A 93 6.97 -3.72 25.02
C ARG A 93 6.10 -4.93 25.37
N ALA A 94 5.22 -5.35 24.46
CA ALA A 94 4.30 -6.45 24.70
C ALA A 94 4.96 -7.84 24.59
N GLY A 95 5.95 -8.02 23.70
CA GLY A 95 6.53 -9.34 23.42
C GLY A 95 7.96 -9.33 22.91
N GLY A 96 8.72 -8.27 23.14
CA GLY A 96 10.06 -8.07 22.58
C GLY A 96 10.05 -8.13 21.05
N TRP A 97 11.11 -8.68 20.47
CA TRP A 97 11.21 -8.86 19.02
C TRP A 97 10.11 -9.76 18.44
N ASN A 98 9.63 -10.76 19.20
CA ASN A 98 8.49 -11.58 18.77
C ASN A 98 7.21 -10.75 18.63
N GLY A 99 6.99 -9.78 19.52
CA GLY A 99 5.88 -8.84 19.42
C GLY A 99 5.98 -7.98 18.16
N VAL A 100 7.18 -7.45 17.86
CA VAL A 100 7.44 -6.69 16.62
C VAL A 100 7.11 -7.53 15.39
N VAL A 101 7.69 -8.73 15.28
CA VAL A 101 7.44 -9.62 14.13
C VAL A 101 5.96 -9.96 14.01
N THR A 102 5.28 -10.20 15.13
CA THR A 102 3.83 -10.48 15.13
C THR A 102 3.03 -9.30 14.56
N ALA A 103 3.38 -8.06 14.90
CA ALA A 103 2.74 -6.87 14.34
C ALA A 103 2.97 -6.72 12.83
N ILE A 104 4.20 -7.01 12.35
CA ILE A 104 4.54 -7.00 10.92
C ILE A 104 3.72 -8.06 10.18
N ILE A 105 3.70 -9.30 10.67
CA ILE A 105 2.94 -10.41 10.09
C ILE A 105 1.45 -10.08 10.06
N ALA A 106 0.89 -9.54 11.15
CA ALA A 106 -0.52 -9.14 11.19
C ALA A 106 -0.87 -8.11 10.12
N SER A 107 0.00 -7.10 9.90
CA SER A 107 -0.21 -6.10 8.84
C SER A 107 -0.18 -6.71 7.44
N ILE A 108 0.76 -7.61 7.17
CA ILE A 108 0.89 -8.28 5.87
C ILE A 108 -0.30 -9.23 5.64
N SER A 109 -0.71 -10.00 6.65
CA SER A 109 -1.89 -10.87 6.58
C SER A 109 -3.18 -10.08 6.38
N LEU A 110 -3.31 -8.91 7.03
CA LEU A 110 -4.42 -7.98 6.77
C LEU A 110 -4.41 -7.48 5.32
N THR A 111 -3.22 -7.23 4.76
CA THR A 111 -3.08 -6.85 3.35
C THR A 111 -3.57 -7.97 2.43
N VAL A 112 -3.21 -9.24 2.69
CA VAL A 112 -3.71 -10.40 1.93
C VAL A 112 -5.22 -10.50 2.03
N PHE A 113 -5.77 -10.35 3.25
CA PHE A 113 -7.21 -10.37 3.48
C PHE A 113 -7.92 -9.31 2.63
N LEU A 114 -7.45 -8.06 2.69
CA LEU A 114 -8.06 -6.93 1.97
C LEU A 114 -7.94 -7.09 0.46
N MET A 115 -6.79 -7.55 -0.04
CA MET A 115 -6.60 -7.89 -1.44
C MET A 115 -7.62 -8.94 -1.90
N GLY A 116 -7.74 -10.04 -1.15
CA GLY A 116 -8.73 -11.09 -1.45
C GLY A 116 -10.17 -10.56 -1.39
N TRP A 117 -10.48 -9.71 -0.42
CA TRP A 117 -11.81 -9.11 -0.25
C TRP A 117 -12.21 -8.26 -1.46
N PHE A 118 -11.34 -7.35 -1.90
CA PHE A 118 -11.62 -6.48 -3.04
C PHE A 118 -11.58 -7.23 -4.38
N LEU A 119 -10.64 -8.16 -4.57
CA LEU A 119 -10.55 -8.95 -5.80
C LEU A 119 -11.75 -9.91 -5.96
N SER A 120 -12.24 -10.49 -4.85
CA SER A 120 -13.39 -11.40 -4.87
C SER A 120 -14.72 -10.73 -5.16
N ALA A 121 -14.77 -9.39 -5.23
CA ALA A 121 -15.93 -8.68 -5.73
C ALA A 121 -16.09 -8.80 -7.26
N TRP A 122 -15.01 -9.16 -7.97
CA TRP A 122 -14.96 -9.25 -9.44
C TRP A 122 -14.60 -10.64 -9.94
N LEU A 123 -13.73 -11.34 -9.20
CA LEU A 123 -13.17 -12.62 -9.60
C LEU A 123 -13.75 -13.76 -8.77
N LYS A 124 -13.74 -14.98 -9.33
CA LYS A 124 -14.09 -16.20 -8.58
C LYS A 124 -13.23 -16.27 -7.31
N PRO A 125 -13.80 -16.66 -6.15
CA PRO A 125 -13.11 -16.60 -4.86
C PRO A 125 -11.72 -17.24 -4.87
N ILE A 126 -11.57 -18.43 -5.48
CA ILE A 126 -10.29 -19.13 -5.57
C ILE A 126 -9.22 -18.36 -6.36
N LEU A 127 -9.61 -17.70 -7.47
CA LEU A 127 -8.71 -16.88 -8.26
C LEU A 127 -8.33 -15.60 -7.49
N ALA A 128 -9.31 -14.96 -6.85
CA ALA A 128 -9.09 -13.76 -6.05
C ALA A 128 -8.07 -14.00 -4.92
N ILE A 129 -8.21 -15.08 -4.16
CA ILE A 129 -7.28 -15.38 -3.07
C ILE A 129 -5.91 -15.83 -3.58
N THR A 130 -5.85 -16.55 -4.70
CA THR A 130 -4.58 -16.97 -5.30
C THR A 130 -3.80 -15.74 -5.78
N LEU A 131 -4.46 -14.80 -6.44
CA LEU A 131 -3.87 -13.54 -6.87
C LEU A 131 -3.49 -12.66 -5.67
N ALA A 132 -4.32 -12.58 -4.63
CA ALA A 132 -4.00 -11.84 -3.41
C ALA A 132 -2.74 -12.38 -2.73
N PHE A 133 -2.64 -13.71 -2.57
CA PHE A 133 -1.47 -14.35 -1.99
C PHE A 133 -0.23 -14.13 -2.86
N ALA A 134 -0.32 -14.35 -4.17
CA ALA A 134 0.80 -14.17 -5.10
C ALA A 134 1.28 -12.71 -5.14
N ALA A 135 0.37 -11.74 -5.22
CA ALA A 135 0.69 -10.31 -5.24
C ALA A 135 1.45 -9.87 -3.97
N VAL A 136 0.98 -10.32 -2.80
CA VAL A 136 1.65 -10.01 -1.54
C VAL A 136 2.96 -10.79 -1.40
N PHE A 137 3.02 -12.04 -1.86
CA PHE A 137 4.26 -12.82 -1.85
C PHE A 137 5.37 -12.18 -2.70
N LEU A 138 5.02 -11.59 -3.86
CA LEU A 138 5.99 -10.94 -4.76
C LEU A 138 6.70 -9.75 -4.13
N ILE A 139 6.10 -9.15 -3.10
CA ILE A 139 6.67 -8.01 -2.36
C ILE A 139 7.39 -8.43 -1.08
N ASN A 140 7.66 -9.72 -0.88
CA ASN A 140 8.36 -10.20 0.33
C ASN A 140 9.75 -9.58 0.60
N PRO A 141 10.55 -9.14 -0.40
CA PRO A 141 11.87 -8.57 -0.12
C PRO A 141 11.82 -7.31 0.75
N ILE A 142 10.67 -6.65 0.84
CA ILE A 142 10.44 -5.47 1.68
C ILE A 142 9.68 -5.80 2.97
N PHE A 143 9.60 -7.06 3.40
CA PHE A 143 8.98 -7.47 4.67
C PHE A 143 9.96 -7.29 5.84
N THR A 144 10.40 -6.07 6.06
CA THR A 144 11.32 -5.72 7.14
C THR A 144 10.57 -5.10 8.32
N ALA A 145 11.15 -5.17 9.52
CA ALA A 145 10.60 -4.59 10.76
C ALA A 145 10.70 -3.05 10.78
N ARG A 146 10.07 -2.42 9.79
CA ARG A 146 10.04 -0.98 9.56
C ARG A 146 8.59 -0.47 9.46
N PRO A 147 8.35 0.83 9.70
CA PRO A 147 7.02 1.43 9.66
C PRO A 147 6.23 1.27 8.35
N HIS A 148 6.90 1.11 7.20
CA HIS A 148 6.24 1.09 5.89
C HIS A 148 5.25 -0.07 5.73
N VAL A 149 5.45 -1.21 6.41
CA VAL A 149 4.54 -2.36 6.29
C VAL A 149 3.13 -2.06 6.79
N PHE A 150 2.97 -1.09 7.71
CA PHE A 150 1.65 -0.66 8.20
C PHE A 150 0.86 0.12 7.15
N THR A 151 1.50 0.51 6.04
CA THR A 151 0.85 1.23 4.95
C THR A 151 0.23 0.31 3.91
N PHE A 152 0.60 -0.97 3.87
CA PHE A 152 0.09 -1.91 2.86
C PHE A 152 -1.44 -2.11 2.93
N PRO A 153 -2.06 -2.26 4.12
CA PRO A 153 -3.53 -2.29 4.20
C PRO A 153 -4.17 -0.99 3.70
N ILE A 154 -3.55 0.16 4.01
CA ILE A 154 -4.06 1.48 3.65
C ILE A 154 -4.02 1.68 2.14
N ILE A 155 -2.91 1.37 1.47
CA ILE A 155 -2.77 1.59 0.03
C ILE A 155 -3.70 0.68 -0.78
N VAL A 156 -3.98 -0.53 -0.29
CA VAL A 156 -4.97 -1.45 -0.89
C VAL A 156 -6.38 -0.84 -0.81
N ILE A 157 -6.81 -0.42 0.39
CA ILE A 157 -8.12 0.21 0.59
C ILE A 157 -8.24 1.49 -0.24
N TRP A 158 -7.23 2.35 -0.17
CA TRP A 158 -7.16 3.63 -0.89
C TRP A 158 -7.36 3.43 -2.39
N THR A 159 -6.59 2.52 -2.99
CA THR A 159 -6.64 2.26 -4.43
C THR A 159 -7.94 1.61 -4.85
N ALA A 160 -8.37 0.55 -4.16
CA ALA A 160 -9.59 -0.18 -4.52
C ALA A 160 -10.83 0.72 -4.45
N VAL A 161 -10.95 1.54 -3.41
CA VAL A 161 -12.11 2.42 -3.20
C VAL A 161 -12.13 3.57 -4.20
N LEU A 162 -10.97 4.18 -4.51
CA LEU A 162 -10.90 5.29 -5.47
C LEU A 162 -11.14 4.85 -6.91
N PHE A 163 -10.47 3.80 -7.38
CA PHE A 163 -10.73 3.29 -8.73
C PHE A 163 -12.14 2.70 -8.86
N GLY A 164 -12.69 2.13 -7.78
CA GLY A 164 -14.10 1.75 -7.73
C GLY A 164 -15.03 2.96 -7.87
N ALA A 165 -14.74 4.05 -7.15
CA ALA A 165 -15.51 5.29 -7.24
C ALA A 165 -15.46 5.91 -8.65
N ALA A 166 -14.28 5.91 -9.28
CA ALA A 166 -14.09 6.43 -10.62
C ALA A 166 -14.89 5.61 -11.65
N ARG A 167 -14.82 4.28 -11.57
CA ARG A 167 -15.57 3.36 -12.43
C ARG A 167 -17.09 3.50 -12.27
N GLU A 168 -17.57 3.68 -11.05
CA GLU A 168 -18.99 3.88 -10.73
C GLU A 168 -19.45 5.33 -10.96
N GLU A 169 -18.56 6.20 -11.45
CA GLU A 169 -18.81 7.63 -11.67
C GLU A 169 -19.43 8.33 -10.44
N ARG A 170 -18.92 7.97 -9.25
CA ARG A 170 -19.30 8.53 -7.96
C ARG A 170 -18.17 9.37 -7.35
N ALA A 171 -18.53 10.23 -6.40
CA ALA A 171 -17.55 11.03 -5.69
C ALA A 171 -16.65 10.14 -4.81
N PRO A 172 -15.37 10.53 -4.59
CA PRO A 172 -14.52 9.86 -3.61
C PRO A 172 -15.15 9.98 -2.23
N PRO A 173 -15.18 8.90 -1.43
CA PRO A 173 -15.74 8.99 -0.11
C PRO A 173 -14.81 9.77 0.83
N TRP A 174 -15.36 10.77 1.52
CA TRP A 174 -14.59 11.70 2.36
C TRP A 174 -13.84 11.04 3.52
N TRP A 175 -14.32 9.90 4.02
CA TRP A 175 -13.64 9.17 5.10
C TRP A 175 -12.23 8.71 4.70
N LEU A 176 -11.94 8.58 3.41
CA LEU A 176 -10.59 8.28 2.93
C LEU A 176 -9.57 9.35 3.37
N LEU A 177 -9.97 10.62 3.55
CA LEU A 177 -9.08 11.65 4.06
C LEU A 177 -8.50 11.31 5.45
N VAL A 178 -9.24 10.57 6.27
CA VAL A 178 -8.74 10.04 7.56
C VAL A 178 -7.61 9.04 7.33
N LEU A 179 -7.69 8.22 6.28
CA LEU A 179 -6.59 7.33 5.91
C LEU A 179 -5.34 8.09 5.44
N VAL A 180 -5.49 9.24 4.77
CA VAL A 180 -4.33 10.08 4.42
C VAL A 180 -3.65 10.60 5.68
N VAL A 181 -4.42 11.09 6.66
CA VAL A 181 -3.88 11.53 7.96
C VAL A 181 -3.16 10.38 8.64
N LEU A 182 -3.79 9.20 8.72
CA LEU A 182 -3.18 8.02 9.33
C LEU A 182 -1.88 7.64 8.61
N TRP A 183 -1.89 7.58 7.27
CA TRP A 183 -0.72 7.21 6.48
C TRP A 183 0.41 8.23 6.65
N ALA A 184 0.10 9.53 6.68
CA ALA A 184 1.10 10.59 6.85
C ALA A 184 1.88 10.42 8.16
N ASN A 185 1.21 9.96 9.22
CA ASN A 185 1.82 9.72 10.52
C ASN A 185 2.54 8.36 10.61
N LEU A 186 2.17 7.38 9.76
CA LEU A 186 2.79 6.06 9.73
C LEU A 186 4.09 6.01 8.94
N HIS A 187 4.15 6.64 7.77
CA HIS A 187 5.31 6.49 6.87
C HIS A 187 5.35 7.56 5.78
N ALA A 188 6.56 7.93 5.34
CA ALA A 188 6.81 9.00 4.36
C ALA A 188 6.19 8.77 2.96
N THR A 189 5.73 7.54 2.66
CA THR A 189 5.09 7.21 1.37
C THR A 189 3.66 7.72 1.23
N PHE A 190 3.11 8.41 2.24
CA PHE A 190 1.76 8.97 2.17
C PHE A 190 1.54 9.91 0.98
N THR A 191 2.59 10.52 0.44
CA THR A 191 2.51 11.36 -0.77
C THR A 191 2.05 10.58 -2.00
N LEU A 192 2.22 9.25 -2.02
CA LEU A 192 1.67 8.38 -3.07
C LEU A 192 0.15 8.37 -3.06
N SER A 193 -0.51 8.70 -1.94
CA SER A 193 -1.96 8.88 -1.91
C SER A 193 -2.43 9.95 -2.90
N PHE A 194 -1.65 11.03 -3.08
CA PHE A 194 -1.96 12.14 -3.98
C PHE A 194 -1.87 11.68 -5.43
N VAL A 195 -0.81 10.94 -5.73
CA VAL A 195 -0.55 10.38 -7.07
C VAL A 195 -1.65 9.39 -7.45
N ILE A 196 -1.99 8.45 -6.56
CA ILE A 196 -3.04 7.46 -6.80
C ILE A 196 -4.41 8.14 -6.96
N ALA A 197 -4.72 9.17 -6.16
CA ALA A 197 -5.96 9.93 -6.31
C ALA A 197 -6.03 10.68 -7.65
N ALA A 198 -4.90 11.24 -8.11
CA ALA A 198 -4.82 11.88 -9.42
C ALA A 198 -5.07 10.86 -10.55
N PHE A 199 -4.48 9.66 -10.49
CA PHE A 199 -4.73 8.61 -11.49
C PHE A 199 -6.17 8.09 -11.47
N ALA A 200 -6.78 7.91 -10.30
CA ALA A 200 -8.19 7.52 -10.21
C ALA A 200 -9.11 8.64 -10.74
N GLY A 201 -8.79 9.91 -10.47
CA GLY A 201 -9.51 11.05 -11.04
C GLY A 201 -9.32 11.15 -12.57
N LEU A 202 -8.14 10.79 -13.07
CA LEU A 202 -7.86 10.70 -14.51
C LEU A 202 -8.67 9.58 -15.17
N ASP A 203 -8.81 8.42 -14.52
CA ASP A 203 -9.68 7.34 -14.99
C ASP A 203 -11.16 7.80 -15.04
N LEU A 204 -11.63 8.54 -14.04
CA LEU A 204 -12.96 9.15 -14.10
C LEU A 204 -13.09 10.12 -15.28
N LEU A 205 -12.10 11.02 -15.47
CA LEU A 205 -12.13 12.01 -16.55
C LEU A 205 -12.10 11.33 -17.92
N ALA A 206 -11.31 10.27 -18.08
CA ALA A 206 -11.26 9.48 -19.30
C ALA A 206 -12.60 8.80 -19.63
N ARG A 207 -13.39 8.43 -18.61
CA ARG A 207 -14.70 7.79 -18.77
C ARG A 207 -15.83 8.79 -19.03
N SER A 208 -15.90 9.84 -18.21
CA SER A 208 -17.03 10.78 -18.19
C SER A 208 -16.79 12.04 -19.03
N GLY A 209 -15.55 12.31 -19.44
CA GLY A 209 -15.18 13.57 -20.07
C GLY A 209 -15.56 14.77 -19.20
N LEU A 210 -16.04 15.85 -19.82
CA LEU A 210 -16.54 17.03 -19.12
C LEU A 210 -18.05 17.01 -18.88
N SER A 211 -18.71 15.87 -19.09
CA SER A 211 -20.18 15.76 -19.01
C SER A 211 -20.73 15.91 -17.59
N LYS A 212 -19.91 15.68 -16.56
CA LYS A 212 -20.29 15.71 -15.13
C LYS A 212 -19.45 16.72 -14.32
N PRO A 213 -19.58 18.04 -14.56
CA PRO A 213 -18.71 19.04 -13.93
C PRO A 213 -18.80 19.07 -12.41
N ALA A 214 -19.99 18.87 -11.83
CA ALA A 214 -20.15 18.80 -10.38
C ALA A 214 -19.43 17.61 -9.73
N LEU A 215 -19.34 16.48 -10.45
CA LEU A 215 -18.60 15.32 -9.99
C LEU A 215 -17.09 15.57 -10.09
N LEU A 216 -16.62 16.13 -11.21
CA LEU A 216 -15.22 16.52 -11.39
C LEU A 216 -14.77 17.50 -10.31
N ALA A 217 -15.60 18.49 -9.98
CA ALA A 217 -15.32 19.43 -8.89
C ALA A 217 -15.13 18.73 -7.54
N LYS A 218 -15.91 17.68 -7.23
CA LYS A 218 -15.75 16.87 -6.01
C LYS A 218 -14.42 16.09 -6.02
N TRP A 219 -14.02 15.55 -7.16
CA TRP A 219 -12.74 14.86 -7.31
C TRP A 219 -11.55 15.82 -7.18
N ILE A 220 -11.64 17.01 -7.78
CA ILE A 220 -10.63 18.08 -7.63
C ILE A 220 -10.55 18.51 -6.17
N ALA A 221 -11.68 18.80 -5.52
CA ALA A 221 -11.71 19.16 -4.10
C ALA A 221 -11.11 18.08 -3.21
N PHE A 222 -11.44 16.81 -3.46
CA PHE A 222 -10.84 15.68 -2.75
C PHE A 222 -9.32 15.61 -2.95
N GLY A 223 -8.85 15.73 -4.20
CA GLY A 223 -7.43 15.74 -4.52
C GLY A 223 -6.66 16.89 -3.87
N LEU A 224 -7.25 18.08 -3.79
CA LEU A 224 -6.68 19.24 -3.10
C LEU A 224 -6.71 19.09 -1.57
N LEU A 225 -7.69 18.38 -1.02
CA LEU A 225 -7.76 18.11 0.41
C LEU A 225 -6.73 17.08 0.87
N CYS A 226 -6.30 16.13 0.03
CA CYS A 226 -5.28 15.15 0.39
C CYS A 226 -3.97 15.78 0.95
N PRO A 227 -3.30 16.72 0.25
CA PRO A 227 -2.11 17.37 0.81
C PRO A 227 -2.45 18.20 2.05
N LEU A 228 -3.61 18.87 2.10
CA LEU A 228 -4.01 19.67 3.26
C LEU A 228 -4.19 18.83 4.52
N VAL A 229 -4.90 17.71 4.45
CA VAL A 229 -5.10 16.84 5.63
C VAL A 229 -3.82 16.11 6.02
N SER A 230 -2.89 15.87 5.08
CA SER A 230 -1.58 15.31 5.41
C SER A 230 -0.72 16.24 6.29
N LEU A 231 -1.07 17.53 6.37
CA LEU A 231 -0.45 18.48 7.30
C LEU A 231 -0.90 18.27 8.75
N ILE A 232 -1.89 17.40 9.00
CA ILE A 232 -2.21 16.87 10.33
C ILE A 232 -1.12 15.83 10.70
N HIS A 233 0.11 16.32 10.74
CA HIS A 233 1.34 15.65 11.09
C HIS A 233 2.08 16.56 12.06
N PRO A 234 2.73 16.04 13.13
CA PRO A 234 3.43 16.88 14.11
C PRO A 234 4.48 17.83 13.52
N TYR A 235 5.08 17.47 12.38
CA TYR A 235 6.05 18.31 11.64
C TYR A 235 5.44 19.09 10.46
N GLY A 236 4.12 19.02 10.26
CA GLY A 236 3.39 19.72 9.20
C GLY A 236 4.03 19.54 7.81
N VAL A 237 4.33 20.67 7.14
CA VAL A 237 4.90 20.70 5.79
C VAL A 237 6.24 19.98 5.68
N GLN A 238 7.03 19.92 6.77
CA GLN A 238 8.34 19.25 6.74
C GLN A 238 8.21 17.75 6.44
N ALA A 239 7.08 17.10 6.78
CA ALA A 239 6.85 15.70 6.43
C ALA A 239 6.80 15.49 4.91
N ILE A 240 6.18 16.42 4.17
CA ILE A 240 6.14 16.39 2.70
C ILE A 240 7.53 16.71 2.13
N LEU A 241 8.18 17.75 2.65
CA LEU A 241 9.51 18.16 2.18
C LEU A 241 10.56 17.07 2.42
N ALA A 242 10.48 16.33 3.52
CA ALA A 242 11.36 15.21 3.80
C ALA A 242 11.24 14.10 2.74
N THR A 243 10.03 13.84 2.22
CA THR A 243 9.84 12.89 1.12
C THR A 243 10.50 13.39 -0.17
N LEU A 244 10.36 14.68 -0.50
CA LEU A 244 11.00 15.28 -1.67
C LEU A 244 12.53 15.31 -1.55
N ALA A 245 13.06 15.61 -0.36
CA ALA A 245 14.50 15.62 -0.11
C ALA A 245 15.12 14.24 -0.31
N VAL A 246 14.43 13.17 0.11
CA VAL A 246 14.89 11.79 -0.14
C VAL A 246 14.81 11.45 -1.64
N ALA A 247 13.77 11.89 -2.34
CA ALA A 247 13.59 11.58 -3.76
C ALA A 247 14.61 12.29 -4.68
N TYR A 248 15.03 13.52 -4.34
CA TYR A 248 15.80 14.38 -5.26
C TYR A 248 17.13 14.92 -4.71
N GLY A 249 17.38 14.84 -3.40
CA GLY A 249 18.41 15.66 -2.75
C GLY A 249 19.37 14.93 -1.83
N ASN A 250 19.40 13.59 -1.84
CA ASN A 250 20.20 12.82 -0.89
C ASN A 250 21.19 11.89 -1.59
N GLU A 251 22.47 12.23 -1.52
CA GLU A 251 23.57 11.43 -2.07
C GLU A 251 23.63 10.01 -1.47
N ALA A 252 23.24 9.87 -0.19
CA ALA A 252 23.24 8.59 0.50
C ALA A 252 22.21 7.59 -0.08
N VAL A 253 21.15 8.08 -0.76
CA VAL A 253 20.12 7.23 -1.36
C VAL A 253 20.71 6.26 -2.39
N SER A 254 21.74 6.69 -3.12
CA SER A 254 22.45 5.84 -4.09
C SER A 254 23.16 4.63 -3.45
N LEU A 255 23.46 4.71 -2.15
CA LEU A 255 24.13 3.65 -1.38
C LEU A 255 23.13 2.65 -0.77
N ILE A 256 21.84 3.01 -0.71
CA ILE A 256 20.81 2.18 -0.08
C ILE A 256 20.29 1.16 -1.10
N MET A 257 20.43 -0.13 -0.77
CA MET A 257 20.08 -1.24 -1.67
C MET A 257 18.65 -1.18 -2.20
N GLU A 258 17.68 -0.82 -1.37
CA GLU A 258 16.27 -0.76 -1.78
C GLU A 258 15.95 0.38 -2.78
N TRP A 259 16.85 1.34 -2.95
CA TRP A 259 16.72 2.44 -3.91
C TRP A 259 17.42 2.17 -5.24
N LYS A 260 18.15 1.06 -5.35
CA LYS A 260 18.76 0.68 -6.62
C LYS A 260 17.69 0.30 -7.66
N PRO A 261 17.99 0.46 -8.95
CA PRO A 261 17.16 -0.04 -10.02
C PRO A 261 16.95 -1.55 -9.92
N PHE A 262 15.85 -2.03 -10.49
CA PHE A 262 15.57 -3.45 -10.62
C PHE A 262 16.68 -4.16 -11.41
N ASN A 263 17.17 -5.26 -10.86
CA ASN A 263 18.20 -6.08 -11.48
C ASN A 263 17.69 -7.54 -11.58
N PRO A 264 17.47 -8.09 -12.79
CA PRO A 264 16.90 -9.41 -12.98
C PRO A 264 17.59 -10.57 -12.22
N PRO A 265 18.94 -10.67 -12.17
CA PRO A 265 19.62 -11.73 -11.43
C PRO A 265 19.30 -11.76 -9.93
N ASP A 266 18.96 -10.61 -9.34
CA ASP A 266 18.66 -10.49 -7.91
C ASP A 266 17.17 -10.79 -7.61
N SER A 267 16.31 -10.87 -8.63
CA SER A 267 14.85 -10.95 -8.47
C SER A 267 14.15 -11.74 -9.60
N PRO A 268 14.55 -13.00 -9.83
CA PRO A 268 14.05 -13.80 -10.95
C PRO A 268 12.54 -14.11 -10.87
N VAL A 269 11.99 -14.24 -9.65
CA VAL A 269 10.55 -14.51 -9.45
C VAL A 269 9.72 -13.30 -9.86
N GLN A 270 10.15 -12.09 -9.46
CA GLN A 270 9.50 -10.84 -9.84
C GLN A 270 9.63 -10.56 -11.33
N GLU A 271 10.80 -10.87 -11.92
CA GLU A 271 11.01 -10.81 -13.37
C GLU A 271 10.00 -11.70 -14.10
N ALA A 272 9.93 -12.99 -13.74
CA ALA A 272 9.03 -13.94 -14.35
C ALA A 272 7.57 -13.48 -14.24
N ALA A 273 7.14 -12.98 -13.07
CA ALA A 273 5.80 -12.45 -12.87
C ALA A 273 5.51 -11.23 -13.77
N MET A 274 6.47 -10.31 -13.91
CA MET A 274 6.36 -9.15 -14.79
C MET A 274 6.28 -9.56 -16.27
N LEU A 275 7.13 -10.49 -16.71
CA LEU A 275 7.13 -11.00 -18.08
C LEU A 275 5.83 -11.74 -18.40
N LEU A 276 5.31 -12.55 -17.47
CA LEU A 276 4.01 -13.21 -17.61
C LEU A 276 2.85 -12.20 -17.69
N ALA A 277 2.88 -11.14 -16.89
CA ALA A 277 1.87 -10.08 -16.96
C ALA A 277 1.94 -9.34 -18.31
N LEU A 278 3.14 -8.99 -18.76
CA LEU A 278 3.38 -8.32 -20.05
C LEU A 278 3.00 -9.20 -21.24
N PHE A 279 3.26 -10.52 -21.17
CA PHE A 279 2.83 -11.49 -22.18
C PHE A 279 1.30 -11.70 -22.15
N GLY A 280 0.71 -11.73 -20.96
CA GLY A 280 -0.72 -11.90 -20.76
C GLY A 280 -1.56 -10.78 -21.38
N LEU A 281 -1.11 -9.52 -21.31
CA LEU A 281 -1.83 -8.36 -21.87
C LEU A 281 -2.18 -8.50 -23.37
N PRO A 282 -1.22 -8.73 -24.30
CA PRO A 282 -1.53 -8.90 -25.73
C PRO A 282 -2.24 -10.21 -26.03
N VAL A 283 -1.88 -11.31 -25.36
CA VAL A 283 -2.47 -12.64 -25.62
C VAL A 283 -3.94 -12.70 -25.19
N SER A 284 -4.27 -12.07 -24.07
CA SER A 284 -5.65 -11.94 -23.59
C SER A 284 -6.46 -10.89 -24.35
N ARG A 285 -5.88 -10.13 -25.29
CA ARG A 285 -6.60 -9.06 -26.01
C ARG A 285 -7.37 -8.10 -25.07
N LEU A 286 -6.92 -7.98 -23.81
CA LEU A 286 -7.62 -7.24 -22.77
C LEU A 286 -7.61 -5.76 -23.12
N ARG A 287 -8.80 -5.17 -23.25
CA ARG A 287 -8.94 -3.74 -23.54
C ARG A 287 -8.93 -2.95 -22.24
N ILE A 288 -7.97 -2.04 -22.13
CA ILE A 288 -7.81 -1.17 -20.97
C ILE A 288 -7.88 0.30 -21.39
N GLY A 289 -8.51 1.13 -20.56
CA GLY A 289 -8.53 2.58 -20.78
C GLY A 289 -7.12 3.17 -20.69
N TRP A 290 -6.86 4.21 -21.47
CA TRP A 290 -5.53 4.84 -21.52
C TRP A 290 -5.05 5.36 -20.16
N ALA A 291 -5.95 5.83 -19.29
CA ALA A 291 -5.61 6.29 -17.94
C ALA A 291 -5.09 5.15 -17.06
N LYS A 292 -5.71 3.96 -17.13
CA LYS A 292 -5.24 2.76 -16.44
C LYS A 292 -3.94 2.23 -17.04
N ALA A 293 -3.80 2.27 -18.36
CA ALA A 293 -2.54 1.92 -19.03
C ALA A 293 -1.39 2.83 -18.55
N LEU A 294 -1.64 4.13 -18.43
CA LEU A 294 -0.66 5.07 -17.89
C LEU A 294 -0.34 4.77 -16.42
N PHE A 295 -1.34 4.39 -15.61
CA PHE A 295 -1.10 3.95 -14.23
C PHE A 295 -0.24 2.69 -14.15
N VAL A 296 -0.47 1.69 -15.02
CA VAL A 296 0.37 0.48 -15.13
C VAL A 296 1.81 0.83 -15.49
N VAL A 297 2.00 1.69 -16.49
CA VAL A 297 3.34 2.14 -16.91
C VAL A 297 4.03 2.91 -15.79
N PHE A 298 3.30 3.78 -15.09
CA PHE A 298 3.82 4.55 -13.97
C PHE A 298 4.30 3.65 -12.83
N THR A 299 3.45 2.73 -12.33
CA THR A 299 3.85 1.86 -11.21
C THR A 299 4.98 0.91 -11.60
N LEU A 300 5.00 0.44 -12.85
CA LEU A 300 6.10 -0.35 -13.38
C LEU A 300 7.40 0.46 -13.44
N HIS A 301 7.37 1.67 -13.99
CA HIS A 301 8.54 2.54 -14.07
C HIS A 301 9.12 2.83 -12.68
N VAL A 302 8.27 3.19 -11.72
CA VAL A 302 8.72 3.51 -10.36
C VAL A 302 9.33 2.28 -9.67
N TYR A 303 8.77 1.09 -9.91
CA TYR A 303 9.37 -0.16 -9.44
C TYR A 303 10.73 -0.45 -10.11
N LEU A 304 10.83 -0.33 -11.43
CA LEU A 304 12.07 -0.57 -12.15
C LEU A 304 13.16 0.45 -11.79
N ALA A 305 12.79 1.69 -11.50
CA ALA A 305 13.69 2.73 -11.04
C ALA A 305 14.17 2.48 -9.60
N HIS A 306 13.29 2.01 -8.72
CA HIS A 306 13.62 1.74 -7.32
C HIS A 306 12.85 0.53 -6.78
N VAL A 307 13.57 -0.53 -6.45
CA VAL A 307 12.97 -1.81 -6.02
C VAL A 307 12.06 -1.68 -4.79
N ARG A 308 12.31 -0.70 -3.89
CA ARG A 308 11.45 -0.41 -2.73
C ARG A 308 9.98 -0.18 -3.08
N PHE A 309 9.67 0.27 -4.30
CA PHE A 309 8.31 0.58 -4.74
C PHE A 309 7.63 -0.59 -5.48
N MET A 310 8.20 -1.80 -5.44
CA MET A 310 7.60 -3.01 -6.05
C MET A 310 6.14 -3.24 -5.66
N TYR A 311 5.76 -2.86 -4.44
CA TYR A 311 4.38 -2.99 -3.95
C TYR A 311 3.37 -2.14 -4.72
N LEU A 312 3.79 -1.04 -5.35
CA LEU A 312 2.90 -0.25 -6.21
C LEU A 312 2.47 -1.05 -7.43
N PHE A 313 3.38 -1.80 -8.03
CA PHE A 313 3.06 -2.61 -9.19
C PHE A 313 2.27 -3.87 -8.77
N PHE A 314 2.84 -4.67 -7.86
CA PHE A 314 2.27 -5.98 -7.55
C PHE A 314 0.96 -5.94 -6.78
N LEU A 315 0.74 -4.96 -5.88
CA LEU A 315 -0.52 -4.86 -5.14
C LEU A 315 -1.60 -4.11 -5.93
N LEU A 316 -1.25 -3.00 -6.60
CA LEU A 316 -2.26 -2.08 -7.11
C LEU A 316 -2.81 -2.49 -8.46
N ILE A 317 -1.98 -3.08 -9.34
CA ILE A 317 -2.43 -3.45 -10.69
C ILE A 317 -3.54 -4.50 -10.67
N PRO A 318 -3.46 -5.59 -9.88
CA PRO A 318 -4.58 -6.52 -9.75
C PRO A 318 -5.89 -5.83 -9.34
N LEU A 319 -5.84 -4.89 -8.37
CA LEU A 319 -7.02 -4.17 -7.89
C LEU A 319 -7.64 -3.29 -8.97
N VAL A 320 -6.81 -2.59 -9.74
CA VAL A 320 -7.26 -1.66 -10.79
C VAL A 320 -7.83 -2.39 -12.00
N MET A 321 -7.33 -3.59 -12.28
CA MET A 321 -7.62 -4.34 -13.51
C MET A 321 -8.67 -5.44 -13.34
N ALA A 322 -8.95 -5.88 -12.10
CA ALA A 322 -9.84 -7.02 -11.84
C ALA A 322 -11.23 -6.88 -12.48
N ALA A 323 -11.78 -5.66 -12.50
CA ALA A 323 -13.09 -5.41 -13.12
C ALA A 323 -13.04 -5.53 -14.65
N GLU A 324 -12.03 -4.97 -15.30
CA GLU A 324 -11.84 -5.09 -16.74
C GLU A 324 -11.65 -6.54 -17.18
N VAL A 325 -10.93 -7.33 -16.38
CA VAL A 325 -10.75 -8.77 -16.61
C VAL A 325 -12.10 -9.48 -16.51
N ALA A 326 -12.83 -9.28 -15.42
CA ALA A 326 -14.12 -9.94 -15.18
C ALA A 326 -15.23 -9.55 -16.17
N GLN A 327 -15.15 -8.37 -16.79
CA GLN A 327 -16.12 -7.93 -17.79
C GLN A 327 -15.83 -8.48 -19.19
N GLN A 328 -14.59 -8.89 -19.46
CA GLN A 328 -14.15 -9.36 -20.77
C GLN A 328 -13.99 -10.89 -20.86
N TYR A 329 -14.04 -11.59 -19.72
CA TYR A 329 -13.84 -13.03 -19.55
C TYR A 329 -14.79 -13.63 -18.52
#